data_AF-R6AEI9-F1
#
_entry.id   AF-R6AEI9-F1
#
_cell.length_a   1.000
_cell.length_b   1.000
_cell.length_c   1.000
_cell.angle_alpha   90.00
_cell.angle_beta   90.00
_cell.angle_gamma   90.00
#
_symmetry.space_group_name_H-M   'P 1'
#
loop_
_entity.id
_entity.type
_entity.pdbx_description
1 polymer ?
#
loop_
_entity_poly.entity_id
_entity_poly.type
_entity_poly.pdbx_seq_one_letter_code
_entity_poly.pdbx_strand_id
1 'polypeptide(L)'
;MPTWNSRGLRGSTLEDLINMSNDKYRTSHLALVQKIPTPIKPINIDQSTRHITLAYFDQKSTVDYIGVVQGIPVCFDAKECATDTFPIQNIHEHQIEFMREFEKQDGISFIIIYFSSRDEFYYVPFSDIISFWERSENGGRKSFTYKEINQNFRIYANQGIPVHYLETIQKDIELR
;
A
#
# COMPACT_ATOMS: atom_id res chain seq x y z
N MET A 1 -17.18 22.86 17.87
CA MET A 1 -16.23 21.78 17.55
C MET A 1 -17.03 20.52 17.29
N PRO A 2 -17.04 19.96 16.07
CA PRO A 2 -17.73 18.71 15.82
C PRO A 2 -16.93 17.60 16.51
N THR A 3 -17.56 17.01 17.52
CA THR A 3 -17.07 15.84 18.24
C THR A 3 -17.12 14.64 17.31
N TRP A 4 -15.97 14.03 17.05
CA TRP A 4 -15.83 12.76 16.34
C TRP A 4 -16.54 11.68 17.13
N ASN A 5 -17.71 11.26 16.65
CA ASN A 5 -18.48 10.19 17.25
C ASN A 5 -19.14 9.38 16.13
N SER A 6 -18.43 8.37 15.63
CA SER A 6 -19.01 7.28 14.83
C SER A 6 -18.03 6.10 14.86
N ARG A 7 -18.12 5.18 15.81
CA ARG A 7 -18.91 3.93 15.66
C ARG A 7 -18.93 3.43 14.20
N GLY A 8 -18.05 2.48 13.89
CA GLY A 8 -18.37 1.41 12.94
C GLY A 8 -17.80 1.46 11.52
N LEU A 9 -16.74 2.21 11.22
CA LEU A 9 -16.06 2.13 9.92
C LEU A 9 -14.77 1.32 10.07
N ARG A 10 -14.77 0.10 9.55
CA ARG A 10 -13.58 -0.77 9.44
C ARG A 10 -12.69 -0.25 8.30
N GLY A 11 -11.95 0.82 8.55
CA GLY A 11 -10.74 1.19 7.81
C GLY A 11 -9.57 1.18 8.80
N SER A 12 -8.39 0.70 8.39
CA SER A 12 -7.19 0.90 9.20
C SER A 12 -6.82 2.39 9.15
N THR A 13 -6.28 2.95 10.24
CA THR A 13 -5.80 4.33 10.28
C THR A 13 -4.86 4.64 9.11
N LEU A 14 -4.05 3.66 8.70
CA LEU A 14 -3.17 3.77 7.54
C LEU A 14 -3.93 3.99 6.22
N GLU A 15 -4.96 3.20 5.95
CA GLU A 15 -5.75 3.32 4.72
C GLU A 15 -6.41 4.69 4.62
N ASP A 16 -7.03 5.16 5.69
CA ASP A 16 -7.69 6.47 5.70
C ASP A 16 -6.69 7.60 5.42
N LEU A 17 -5.49 7.54 6.02
CA LEU A 17 -4.44 8.53 5.78
C LEU A 17 -3.89 8.49 4.34
N ILE A 18 -3.74 7.30 3.76
CA ILE A 18 -3.34 7.15 2.35
C ILE A 18 -4.43 7.71 1.43
N ASN A 19 -5.70 7.39 1.68
CA ASN A 19 -6.82 7.90 0.89
C ASN A 19 -6.90 9.44 0.95
N MET A 20 -6.76 10.02 2.14
CA MET A 20 -6.67 11.47 2.31
C MET A 20 -5.49 12.07 1.53
N SER A 21 -4.33 11.41 1.53
CA SER A 21 -3.15 11.85 0.78
C SER A 21 -3.40 11.79 -0.73
N ASN A 22 -4.00 10.70 -1.22
CA ASN A 22 -4.35 10.52 -2.63
C ASN A 22 -5.35 11.57 -3.12
N ASP A 23 -6.35 11.90 -2.29
CA ASP A 23 -7.30 12.98 -2.60
C ASP A 23 -6.63 14.35 -2.71
N LYS A 24 -5.65 14.62 -1.84
CA LYS A 24 -4.82 15.84 -1.93
C LYS A 24 -3.99 15.86 -3.21
N TYR A 25 -3.35 14.76 -3.58
CA TYR A 25 -2.60 14.69 -4.85
C TYR A 25 -3.49 14.92 -6.06
N ARG A 26 -4.68 14.32 -6.06
CA ARG A 26 -5.65 14.47 -7.16
C ARG A 26 -6.12 15.91 -7.29
N THR A 27 -6.54 16.53 -6.19
CA THR A 27 -7.05 17.92 -6.19
C THR A 27 -5.96 18.95 -6.51
N SER A 28 -4.71 18.66 -6.15
CA SER A 28 -3.54 19.47 -6.50
C SER A 28 -2.93 19.14 -7.87
N HIS A 29 -3.52 18.22 -8.65
CA HIS A 29 -3.04 17.80 -9.97
C HIS A 29 -1.60 17.23 -9.96
N LEU A 30 -1.19 16.59 -8.87
CA LEU A 30 0.13 15.99 -8.69
C LEU A 30 0.17 14.52 -9.12
N ALA A 31 -0.87 13.76 -8.77
CA ALA A 31 -0.99 12.34 -9.08
C ALA A 31 -2.45 11.90 -9.12
N LEU A 32 -2.71 10.80 -9.84
CA LEU A 32 -4.00 10.11 -9.85
C LEU A 32 -3.78 8.67 -9.42
N VAL A 33 -4.06 8.39 -8.14
CA VAL A 33 -3.91 7.05 -7.53
C VAL A 33 -5.26 6.63 -6.96
N GLN A 34 -5.65 5.38 -7.21
CA GLN A 34 -6.92 4.80 -6.77
C GLN A 34 -6.69 3.51 -6.01
N LYS A 35 -7.51 3.30 -4.98
CA LYS A 35 -7.59 2.00 -4.30
C LYS A 35 -8.31 1.00 -5.19
N ILE A 36 -7.75 -0.19 -5.37
CA ILE A 36 -8.38 -1.30 -6.06
C ILE A 36 -9.39 -1.95 -5.09
N PRO A 37 -10.69 -2.01 -5.44
CA PRO A 37 -11.67 -2.69 -4.61
C PRO A 37 -11.33 -4.17 -4.46
N THR A 38 -11.46 -4.71 -3.25
CA THR A 38 -11.31 -6.15 -3.04
C THR A 38 -12.37 -6.88 -3.87
N PRO A 39 -11.97 -7.77 -4.80
CA PRO A 39 -12.92 -8.42 -5.68
C PRO A 39 -13.81 -9.34 -4.85
N ILE A 40 -15.13 -9.13 -4.97
CA ILE A 40 -16.14 -9.99 -4.37
C ILE A 40 -16.98 -10.62 -5.48
N LYS A 41 -17.30 -11.89 -5.31
CA LYS A 41 -18.25 -12.60 -6.14
C LYS A 41 -19.61 -12.61 -5.45
N PRO A 42 -20.56 -11.76 -5.88
CA PRO A 42 -21.91 -11.78 -5.32
C PRO A 42 -22.61 -13.08 -5.71
N ILE A 43 -23.26 -13.72 -4.74
CA ILE A 43 -24.01 -14.97 -4.91
C ILE A 43 -25.51 -14.69 -4.91
N ASN A 44 -25.96 -13.80 -4.03
CA ASN A 44 -27.36 -13.42 -3.95
C ASN A 44 -27.49 -11.90 -4.08
N ILE A 45 -28.20 -11.48 -5.12
CA ILE A 45 -28.47 -10.09 -5.46
C ILE A 45 -29.97 -9.93 -5.58
N ASP A 46 -30.56 -9.06 -4.78
CA ASP A 46 -31.92 -8.59 -5.02
C ASP A 46 -31.95 -7.79 -6.32
N GLN A 47 -32.67 -8.26 -7.34
CA GLN A 47 -32.70 -7.61 -8.67
C GLN A 47 -33.41 -6.26 -8.69
N SER A 48 -34.28 -5.99 -7.70
CA SER A 48 -35.02 -4.73 -7.62
C SER A 48 -34.20 -3.62 -6.94
N THR A 49 -33.46 -3.97 -5.89
CA THR A 49 -32.69 -3.00 -5.08
C THR A 49 -31.19 -3.03 -5.35
N ARG A 50 -30.71 -4.05 -6.08
CA ARG A 50 -29.28 -4.37 -6.29
C ARG A 50 -28.50 -4.61 -4.99
N HIS A 51 -29.19 -4.88 -3.88
CA HIS A 51 -28.53 -5.24 -2.63
C HIS A 51 -27.93 -6.65 -2.72
N ILE A 52 -26.64 -6.75 -2.39
CA ILE A 52 -25.92 -8.02 -2.26
C ILE A 52 -26.09 -8.51 -0.83
N THR A 53 -26.70 -9.69 -0.65
CA THR A 53 -26.93 -10.28 0.68
C THR A 53 -25.95 -11.39 1.03
N LEU A 54 -25.33 -12.01 0.01
CA LEU A 54 -24.29 -13.02 0.17
C LEU A 54 -23.25 -12.85 -0.93
N ALA A 55 -21.98 -12.80 -0.55
CA ALA A 55 -20.83 -12.78 -1.46
C ALA A 55 -19.67 -13.60 -0.87
N TYR A 56 -18.86 -14.16 -1.75
CA TYR A 56 -17.54 -14.69 -1.39
C TYR A 56 -16.47 -13.73 -1.88
N PHE A 57 -15.31 -13.70 -1.24
CA PHE A 57 -14.14 -13.06 -1.83
C PHE A 57 -13.77 -13.85 -3.10
N ASP A 58 -13.65 -13.15 -4.22
CA ASP A 58 -13.17 -13.75 -5.46
C ASP A 58 -11.63 -13.85 -5.42
N GLN A 59 -11.02 -14.37 -6.49
CA GLN A 59 -9.58 -14.59 -6.60
C GLN A 59 -8.69 -13.44 -6.07
N LYS A 60 -7.50 -13.84 -5.61
CA LYS A 60 -6.40 -13.03 -5.05
C LYS A 60 -6.30 -11.62 -5.68
N SER A 61 -6.49 -10.57 -4.87
CA SER A 61 -6.35 -9.16 -5.28
C SER A 61 -4.90 -8.83 -5.64
N THR A 62 -4.63 -8.11 -6.73
CA THR A 62 -3.26 -7.80 -7.18
C THR A 62 -2.49 -6.98 -6.16
N VAL A 63 -2.83 -5.69 -6.02
CA VAL A 63 -2.26 -4.73 -5.07
C VAL A 63 -3.38 -3.80 -4.59
N ASP A 64 -3.17 -3.11 -3.48
CA ASP A 64 -4.21 -2.25 -2.92
C ASP A 64 -4.38 -0.93 -3.68
N TYR A 65 -3.32 -0.38 -4.26
CA TYR A 65 -3.35 0.92 -4.94
C TYR A 65 -2.63 0.87 -6.29
N ILE A 66 -3.20 1.58 -7.28
CA ILE A 66 -2.60 1.77 -8.60
C ILE A 66 -2.88 3.17 -9.13
N GLY A 67 -1.96 3.72 -9.91
CA GLY A 67 -2.14 5.06 -10.47
C GLY A 67 -1.00 5.54 -11.33
N VAL A 68 -0.98 6.85 -11.52
CA VAL A 68 0.06 7.58 -12.26
C VAL A 68 0.49 8.82 -11.48
N VAL A 69 1.79 9.02 -11.37
CA VAL A 69 2.43 10.20 -10.76
C VAL A 69 3.21 10.90 -11.87
N GLN A 70 2.72 12.05 -12.33
CA GLN A 70 3.40 12.87 -13.35
C GLN A 70 3.89 12.10 -14.60
N GLY A 71 3.12 11.13 -15.07
CA GLY A 71 3.45 10.28 -16.22
C GLY A 71 4.13 8.96 -15.89
N ILE A 72 4.54 8.75 -14.63
CA ILE A 72 5.16 7.51 -14.16
C ILE A 72 4.06 6.60 -13.59
N PRO A 73 3.84 5.39 -14.13
CA PRO A 73 2.93 4.42 -13.56
C PRO A 73 3.43 3.99 -12.17
N VAL A 74 2.53 3.96 -11.19
CA VAL A 74 2.85 3.52 -9.83
C VAL A 74 1.84 2.48 -9.34
N CYS A 75 2.31 1.49 -8.60
CA CYS A 75 1.44 0.59 -7.84
C CYS A 75 2.04 0.27 -6.48
N PHE A 76 1.19 0.10 -5.46
CA PHE A 76 1.69 -0.22 -4.12
C PHE A 76 0.65 -0.91 -3.25
N ASP A 77 1.17 -1.54 -2.20
CA ASP A 77 0.39 -2.10 -1.11
C ASP A 77 0.64 -1.31 0.19
N ALA A 78 -0.30 -1.37 1.13
CA ALA A 78 -0.21 -0.69 2.41
C ALA A 78 -0.33 -1.70 3.56
N LYS A 79 0.70 -1.78 4.41
CA LYS A 79 0.75 -2.74 5.52
C LYS A 79 1.02 -2.04 6.84
N GLU A 80 0.38 -2.53 7.89
CA GLU A 80 0.63 -2.08 9.27
C GLU A 80 1.44 -3.13 10.03
N CYS A 81 2.37 -2.67 10.86
CA CYS A 81 3.19 -3.50 11.72
C CYS A 81 3.34 -2.89 13.11
N ALA A 82 2.79 -3.55 14.13
CA ALA A 82 2.89 -3.06 15.51
C ALA A 82 4.27 -3.32 16.17
N THR A 83 5.20 -3.99 15.49
CA THR A 83 6.50 -4.39 16.05
C THR A 83 7.65 -3.99 15.13
N ASP A 84 8.88 -4.04 15.63
CA ASP A 84 10.09 -3.78 14.84
C ASP A 84 10.45 -4.88 13.85
N THR A 85 9.62 -5.92 13.71
CA THR A 85 9.87 -7.04 12.80
C THR A 85 8.63 -7.31 11.95
N PHE A 86 8.77 -7.11 10.65
CA PHE A 86 7.71 -7.35 9.68
C PHE A 86 7.75 -8.80 9.17
N PRO A 87 6.70 -9.61 9.36
CA PRO A 87 6.65 -10.98 8.83
C PRO A 87 6.47 -11.01 7.31
N ILE A 88 7.30 -11.76 6.58
CA ILE A 88 7.22 -11.86 5.11
C ILE A 88 5.89 -12.45 4.64
N GLN A 89 5.30 -13.37 5.41
CA GLN A 89 3.99 -13.97 5.12
C GLN A 89 2.82 -12.96 4.98
N ASN A 90 3.01 -11.72 5.46
CA ASN A 90 2.01 -10.66 5.32
C ASN A 90 2.04 -10.02 3.92
N ILE A 91 3.06 -10.31 3.12
CA ILE A 91 3.11 -10.04 1.69
C ILE A 91 2.75 -11.35 1.00
N HIS A 92 1.83 -11.31 0.05
CA HIS A 92 1.41 -12.51 -0.65
C HIS A 92 2.13 -12.64 -2.00
N GLU A 93 2.40 -13.87 -2.42
CA GLU A 93 3.10 -14.20 -3.67
C GLU A 93 2.52 -13.50 -4.91
N HIS A 94 1.20 -13.42 -5.00
CA HIS A 94 0.52 -12.76 -6.12
C HIS A 94 0.79 -11.25 -6.19
N GLN A 95 1.04 -10.60 -5.06
CA GLN A 95 1.40 -9.19 -4.98
C GLN A 95 2.83 -9.01 -5.49
N ILE A 96 3.74 -9.89 -5.08
CA ILE A 96 5.13 -9.92 -5.55
C ILE A 96 5.18 -10.11 -7.06
N GLU A 97 4.45 -11.09 -7.60
CA GLU A 97 4.46 -11.35 -9.04
C GLU A 97 3.86 -10.18 -9.81
N PHE A 98 2.76 -9.59 -9.35
CA PHE A 98 2.20 -8.40 -9.98
C PHE A 98 3.18 -7.22 -9.99
N MET A 99 3.82 -6.92 -8.85
CA MET A 99 4.81 -5.83 -8.75
C MET A 99 6.03 -6.11 -9.66
N ARG A 100 6.45 -7.38 -9.75
CA ARG A 100 7.53 -7.82 -10.66
C ARG A 100 7.16 -7.58 -12.12
N GLU A 101 5.94 -7.96 -12.52
CA GLU A 101 5.44 -7.73 -13.88
C GLU A 101 5.27 -6.23 -14.18
N PHE A 102 4.83 -5.45 -13.20
CA PHE A 102 4.66 -4.00 -13.31
C PHE A 102 6.00 -3.28 -13.51
N GLU A 103 7.03 -3.63 -12.74
CA GLU A 103 8.39 -3.08 -12.86
C GLU A 103 9.06 -3.47 -14.21
N LYS A 104 8.72 -4.63 -14.78
CA LYS A 104 9.16 -4.99 -16.15
C LYS A 104 8.59 -4.08 -17.23
N GLN A 105 7.57 -3.28 -16.93
CA GLN A 105 6.96 -2.30 -17.84
C GLN A 105 7.37 -0.86 -17.48
N ASP A 106 8.51 -0.68 -16.82
CA ASP A 106 9.05 0.61 -16.36
C ASP A 106 8.13 1.35 -15.35
N GLY A 107 7.25 0.61 -14.67
CA GLY A 107 6.43 1.14 -13.57
C GLY A 107 7.15 1.05 -12.22
N ILE A 108 6.83 1.95 -11.29
CA ILE A 108 7.39 1.93 -9.93
C ILE A 108 6.45 1.16 -8.99
N SER A 109 7.00 0.15 -8.32
CA SER A 109 6.29 -0.65 -7.33
C SER A 109 6.92 -0.53 -5.95
N PHE A 110 6.11 -0.44 -4.91
CA PHE A 110 6.59 -0.34 -3.52
C PHE A 110 5.54 -0.81 -2.50
N ILE A 111 5.92 -0.88 -1.23
CA ILE A 111 4.98 -1.08 -0.11
C ILE A 111 5.16 0.09 0.86
N ILE A 112 4.04 0.66 1.30
CA ILE A 112 4.01 1.57 2.45
C ILE A 112 3.82 0.75 3.71
N ILE A 113 4.79 0.82 4.63
CA ILE A 113 4.71 0.17 5.94
C ILE A 113 4.52 1.21 7.02
N TYR A 114 3.45 1.05 7.81
CA TYR A 114 3.24 1.83 9.03
C TYR A 114 3.68 1.03 10.26
N PHE A 115 4.75 1.47 10.91
CA PHE A 115 5.20 0.91 12.18
C PHE A 115 4.42 1.56 13.33
N SER A 116 3.25 1.00 13.67
CA SER A 116 2.28 1.66 14.55
C SER A 116 2.75 1.83 16.01
N SER A 117 3.69 1.02 16.50
CA SER A 117 4.32 1.25 17.80
C SER A 117 5.33 2.39 17.82
N ARG A 118 5.80 2.81 16.64
CA ARG A 118 6.74 3.93 16.46
C ARG A 118 6.05 5.19 15.95
N ASP A 119 4.84 5.05 15.42
CA ASP A 119 4.12 6.11 14.70
C ASP A 119 4.92 6.62 13.48
N GLU A 120 5.44 5.69 12.66
CA GLU A 120 6.29 6.02 11.51
C GLU A 120 5.87 5.27 10.24
N PHE A 121 5.88 5.99 9.12
CA PHE A 121 5.58 5.45 7.79
C PHE A 121 6.86 5.31 6.98
N TYR A 122 7.00 4.22 6.25
CA TYR A 122 8.15 3.93 5.41
C TYR A 122 7.73 3.52 4.01
N TYR A 123 8.40 4.08 3.03
CA TYR A 123 8.40 3.61 1.66
C TYR A 123 9.44 2.48 1.56
N VAL A 124 9.03 1.30 1.09
CA VAL A 124 9.95 0.18 0.83
C VAL A 124 9.92 -0.12 -0.66
N PRO A 125 11.00 0.17 -1.41
CA PRO A 125 11.04 -0.07 -2.85
C PRO A 125 10.95 -1.56 -3.16
N PHE A 126 10.44 -1.91 -4.35
CA PHE A 126 10.31 -3.31 -4.76
C PHE A 126 11.64 -4.08 -4.75
N SER A 127 12.77 -3.41 -5.01
CA SER A 127 14.11 -3.99 -4.94
C SER A 127 14.46 -4.54 -3.54
N ASP A 128 14.07 -3.82 -2.48
CA ASP A 128 14.25 -4.27 -1.09
C ASP A 128 13.27 -5.41 -0.77
N ILE A 129 12.00 -5.26 -1.21
CA ILE A 129 10.94 -6.25 -0.97
C ILE A 129 11.32 -7.60 -1.57
N ILE A 130 11.75 -7.63 -2.84
CA ILE A 130 12.11 -8.87 -3.51
C ILE A 130 13.34 -9.53 -2.87
N SER A 131 14.30 -8.72 -2.41
CA SER A 131 15.47 -9.20 -1.67
C SER A 131 15.07 -9.91 -0.37
N PHE A 132 14.14 -9.33 0.40
CA PHE A 132 13.64 -9.97 1.62
C PHE A 132 12.78 -11.21 1.32
N TRP A 133 11.99 -11.16 0.25
CA TRP A 133 11.16 -12.29 -0.21
C TRP A 133 12.00 -13.49 -0.60
N GLU A 134 12.96 -13.31 -1.52
CA GLU A 134 13.84 -14.38 -2.00
C GLU A 134 14.72 -14.93 -0.89
N ARG A 135 15.17 -14.09 0.05
CA ARG A 135 15.86 -14.57 1.25
C ARG A 135 14.99 -15.52 2.07
N SER A 136 13.71 -15.22 2.24
CA SER A 136 12.77 -16.09 2.96
C SER A 136 12.54 -17.41 2.23
N GLU A 137 12.37 -17.37 0.89
CA GLU A 137 12.17 -18.55 0.05
C GLU A 137 13.40 -19.47 0.04
N ASN A 138 14.61 -18.91 0.09
CA ASN A 138 15.87 -19.64 0.14
C ASN A 138 16.22 -20.17 1.55
N GLY A 139 15.23 -20.31 2.44
CA GLY A 139 15.41 -20.86 3.78
C GLY A 139 16.01 -19.90 4.81
N GLY A 140 16.16 -18.61 4.46
CA GLY A 140 16.60 -17.56 5.36
C GLY A 140 15.51 -17.06 6.30
N ARG A 141 15.70 -15.85 6.83
CA ARG A 141 14.78 -15.24 7.79
C ARG A 141 13.43 -14.91 7.12
N LYS A 142 12.32 -15.42 7.69
CA LYS A 142 10.93 -15.19 7.26
C LYS A 142 10.34 -13.83 7.69
N SER A 143 11.21 -12.85 7.88
CA SER A 143 10.88 -11.49 8.31
C SER A 143 12.03 -10.54 7.96
N PHE A 144 11.75 -9.24 7.99
CA PHE A 144 12.77 -8.19 8.01
C PHE A 144 12.50 -7.24 9.16
N THR A 145 13.54 -6.64 9.71
CA THR A 145 13.44 -5.72 10.84
C THR A 145 13.34 -4.27 10.37
N TYR A 146 12.84 -3.42 11.26
CA TYR A 146 12.88 -1.98 11.13
C TYR A 146 14.30 -1.45 10.83
N LYS A 147 15.37 -2.12 11.28
CA LYS A 147 16.75 -1.68 10.98
C LYS A 147 17.23 -2.12 9.59
N GLU A 148 16.59 -3.12 9.00
CA GLU A 148 16.95 -3.63 7.68
C GLU A 148 16.33 -2.78 6.55
N ILE A 149 15.25 -2.04 6.81
CA ILE A 149 14.71 -1.10 5.82
C ILE A 149 15.58 0.16 5.75
N ASN A 150 15.71 0.72 4.55
CA ASN A 150 16.47 1.94 4.35
C ASN A 150 15.77 3.15 4.99
N GLN A 151 16.42 3.72 6.02
CA GLN A 151 15.85 4.78 6.84
C GLN A 151 15.66 6.11 6.09
N ASN A 152 16.31 6.29 4.94
CA ASN A 152 16.17 7.50 4.11
C ASN A 152 14.81 7.59 3.41
N PHE A 153 14.08 6.48 3.37
CA PHE A 153 12.74 6.35 2.80
C PHE A 153 11.61 6.49 3.83
N ARG A 154 11.90 7.06 5.01
CA ARG A 154 10.83 7.49 5.91
C ARG A 154 9.94 8.51 5.20
N ILE A 155 8.63 8.28 5.28
CA ILE A 155 7.59 9.17 4.77
C ILE A 155 7.16 10.10 5.90
N TYR A 156 7.11 11.39 5.62
CA TYR A 156 6.65 12.40 6.55
C TYR A 156 5.33 13.00 6.11
N ALA A 157 4.61 13.57 7.08
CA ALA A 157 3.51 14.48 6.78
C ALA A 157 4.10 15.84 6.35
N ASN A 158 3.61 16.40 5.26
CA ASN A 158 4.05 17.70 4.75
C ASN A 158 2.94 18.36 3.94
N GLN A 159 2.87 19.70 3.94
CA GLN A 159 1.89 20.49 3.16
C GLN A 159 0.42 20.06 3.34
N GLY A 160 0.06 19.54 4.52
CA GLY A 160 -1.28 19.03 4.80
C GLY A 160 -1.60 17.68 4.14
N ILE A 161 -0.60 16.98 3.63
CA ILE A 161 -0.65 15.58 3.16
C ILE A 161 -0.10 14.70 4.29
N PRO A 162 -0.91 13.80 4.88
CA PRO A 162 -0.48 13.03 6.06
C PRO A 162 0.57 11.94 5.74
N VAL A 163 0.53 11.33 4.56
CA VAL A 163 1.49 10.31 4.11
C VAL A 163 2.08 10.77 2.79
N HIS A 164 3.08 11.67 2.84
CA HIS A 164 3.60 12.33 1.64
C HIS A 164 4.60 11.46 0.84
N TYR A 165 4.16 10.29 0.35
CA TYR A 165 5.03 9.32 -0.34
C TYR A 165 5.55 9.75 -1.73
N LEU A 166 5.08 10.87 -2.31
CA LEU A 166 5.65 11.35 -3.58
C LEU A 166 7.11 11.81 -3.40
N GLU A 167 7.47 12.35 -2.23
CA GLU A 167 8.86 12.72 -1.93
C GLU A 167 9.79 11.49 -1.90
N THR A 168 9.27 10.34 -1.46
CA THR A 168 10.04 9.09 -1.45
C THR A 168 10.13 8.43 -2.82
N ILE A 169 9.11 8.58 -3.67
CA ILE A 169 9.17 8.13 -5.07
C ILE A 169 10.29 8.88 -5.82
N GLN A 170 10.40 10.19 -5.64
CA GLN A 170 11.48 10.98 -6.25
C GLN A 170 12.86 10.45 -5.85
N LYS A 171 13.06 10.14 -4.56
CA LYS A 171 14.31 9.54 -4.07
C LYS A 171 14.58 8.15 -4.66
N ASP A 172 13.54 7.34 -4.83
CA ASP A 172 13.67 6.00 -5.46
C ASP A 172 14.16 6.14 -6.91
N ILE A 173 13.54 7.06 -7.67
CA ILE A 173 13.95 7.36 -9.04
C ILE A 173 15.42 7.79 -9.13
N GLU A 174 15.88 8.63 -8.21
CA GLU A 174 17.27 9.11 -8.17
C GLU A 174 18.31 8.02 -7.85
N LEU A 175 17.88 6.90 -7.27
CA LEU A 175 18.74 5.78 -6.88
C LEU A 175 18.75 4.62 -7.90
N ARG A 176 17.89 4.68 -8.93
CA ARG A 176 17.80 3.69 -10.01
C ARG A 176 18.80 3.97 -11.13
#